data_AF-A0A644WJ96-F1
#
_entry.id   AF-A0A644WJ96-F1
#
_cell.length_a   1.000
_cell.length_b   1.000
_cell.length_c   1.000
_cell.angle_alpha   90.00
_cell.angle_beta   90.00
_cell.angle_gamma   90.00
#
_symmetry.space_group_name_H-M   'P 1'
#
loop_
_entity.id
_entity.type
_entity.pdbx_description
1 polymer ?
#
loop_
_entity_poly.entity_id
_entity_poly.type
_entity_poly.pdbx_seq_one_letter_code
_entity_poly.pdbx_strand_id
1 'polypeptide(L)'
;MQRCLYCYQPLEQGQTDFHPQCSKKLFGTTTPPELPYTKDDIESLALEVVRSQVTVTGVQPKLSVDLEKEANGKKRFTIVGLWGKYILKPQTELYVNLPENEDLTMHLATMVNIKTVPHSLIRFKDGSLAYITKRIDRDKKKGKIPMEDMCQLTEKLTEQKYKGSHEQIAKIIMLHSAYPVLDLLTYFEVLLFCYLTGNADMHLKNFSLYKPANEYILAPAYDLLSTKLVLPDDKDELALTLNARKRKLKKSDFNHLLNTYKIDEKVIENIYEKYRKIVPQWLNFIDTSFLPQQMKEEYKSIINKRKSILDLSNF
;
A
#
# COMPACT_ATOMS: atom_id res chain seq x y z
N MET A 1 -14.22 -10.92 20.31
CA MET A 1 -14.70 -11.62 19.09
C MET A 1 -13.62 -11.51 18.03
N GLN A 2 -13.21 -12.63 17.41
CA GLN A 2 -12.19 -12.59 16.37
C GLN A 2 -12.73 -11.90 15.10
N ARG A 3 -11.86 -11.22 14.36
CA ARG A 3 -12.21 -10.47 13.12
C ARG A 3 -11.57 -11.13 11.92
N CYS A 4 -12.19 -10.98 10.76
CA CYS A 4 -11.63 -11.44 9.50
C CYS A 4 -10.40 -10.60 9.12
N LEU A 5 -9.29 -11.27 8.79
CA LEU A 5 -8.01 -10.70 8.36
C LEU A 5 -8.08 -9.95 7.02
N TYR A 6 -9.19 -10.02 6.30
CA TYR A 6 -9.41 -9.36 5.00
C TYR A 6 -10.42 -8.20 5.03
N CYS A 7 -11.49 -8.27 5.82
CA CYS A 7 -12.55 -7.24 5.81
C CYS A 7 -12.79 -6.57 7.17
N TYR A 8 -12.11 -7.05 8.21
CA TYR A 8 -12.16 -6.59 9.60
C TYR A 8 -13.54 -6.78 10.26
N GLN A 9 -14.51 -7.39 9.57
CA GLN A 9 -15.80 -7.71 10.16
C GLN A 9 -15.66 -8.91 11.14
N PRO A 10 -16.50 -8.97 12.19
CA PRO A 10 -16.50 -10.09 13.11
C PRO A 10 -16.72 -11.44 12.41
N LEU A 11 -16.01 -12.48 12.86
CA LEU A 11 -16.17 -13.84 12.39
C LEU A 11 -17.35 -14.54 13.07
N GLU A 12 -18.06 -15.39 12.33
CA GLU A 12 -19.11 -16.26 12.86
C GLU A 12 -18.51 -17.50 13.54
N GLN A 13 -19.32 -18.21 14.32
CA GLN A 13 -18.87 -19.42 15.02
C GLN A 13 -18.34 -20.48 14.02
N GLY A 14 -17.13 -21.00 14.29
CA GLY A 14 -16.46 -21.98 13.45
C GLY A 14 -15.63 -21.39 12.29
N GLN A 15 -15.72 -20.09 12.03
CA GLN A 15 -14.83 -19.41 11.08
C GLN A 15 -13.50 -19.06 11.77
N THR A 16 -12.39 -19.28 11.06
CA THR A 16 -11.04 -18.94 11.52
C THR A 16 -10.41 -18.00 10.51
N ASP A 17 -9.98 -16.82 10.97
CA ASP A 17 -9.30 -15.75 10.22
C ASP A 17 -10.01 -15.14 9.00
N PHE A 18 -10.88 -15.87 8.31
CA PHE A 18 -11.51 -15.42 7.08
C PHE A 18 -12.98 -15.81 7.00
N HIS A 19 -13.81 -14.89 6.51
CA HIS A 19 -15.09 -15.29 5.91
C HIS A 19 -14.82 -16.07 4.61
N PRO A 20 -15.65 -17.08 4.27
CA PRO A 20 -15.46 -17.85 3.04
C PRO A 20 -15.42 -17.01 1.77
N GLN A 21 -16.24 -15.95 1.69
CA GLN A 21 -16.25 -15.01 0.57
C GLN A 21 -14.97 -14.18 0.46
N CYS A 22 -14.38 -13.78 1.60
CA CYS A 22 -13.17 -12.99 1.65
C CYS A 22 -11.97 -13.82 1.20
N SER A 23 -11.87 -15.05 1.70
CA SER A 23 -10.89 -16.02 1.21
C SER A 23 -11.02 -16.25 -0.30
N LYS A 24 -12.27 -16.42 -0.80
CA LYS A 24 -12.51 -16.65 -2.23
C LYS A 24 -12.09 -15.45 -3.08
N LYS A 25 -12.34 -14.23 -2.61
CA LYS A 25 -11.98 -12.98 -3.30
C LYS A 25 -10.47 -12.83 -3.48
N LEU A 26 -9.69 -13.14 -2.44
CA LEU A 26 -8.24 -12.99 -2.48
C LEU A 26 -7.53 -14.21 -3.08
N PHE A 27 -7.83 -15.40 -2.56
CA PHE A 27 -7.10 -16.64 -2.84
C PHE A 27 -7.77 -17.54 -3.89
N GLY A 28 -9.03 -17.28 -4.23
CA GLY A 28 -9.81 -18.11 -5.14
C GLY A 28 -10.36 -19.40 -4.51
N THR A 29 -10.32 -19.54 -3.18
CA THR A 29 -10.86 -20.68 -2.42
C THR A 29 -11.68 -20.21 -1.23
N THR A 30 -12.71 -20.95 -0.85
CA THR A 30 -13.55 -20.62 0.32
C THR A 30 -12.83 -20.84 1.65
N THR A 31 -11.84 -21.72 1.67
CA THR A 31 -10.94 -21.92 2.82
C THR A 31 -9.62 -21.19 2.55
N PRO A 32 -9.11 -20.40 3.50
CA PRO A 32 -7.83 -19.72 3.32
C PRO A 32 -6.70 -20.75 3.16
N PRO A 33 -5.76 -20.51 2.23
CA PRO A 33 -4.58 -21.37 2.10
C PRO A 33 -3.72 -21.34 3.37
N GLU A 34 -3.14 -22.49 3.73
CA GLU A 34 -2.23 -22.58 4.86
C GLU A 34 -0.89 -21.89 4.52
N LEU A 35 -0.30 -21.18 5.49
CA LEU A 35 1.07 -20.66 5.41
C LEU A 35 1.93 -21.48 6.38
N PRO A 36 2.54 -22.59 5.93
CA PRO A 36 3.09 -23.62 6.81
C PRO A 36 4.47 -23.28 7.38
N TYR A 37 4.81 -22.00 7.44
CA TYR A 37 6.10 -21.48 7.91
C TYR A 37 5.89 -20.77 9.25
N THR A 38 6.93 -20.75 10.08
CA THR A 38 7.06 -19.87 11.24
C THR A 38 7.79 -18.58 10.85
N LYS A 39 7.78 -17.58 11.72
CA LYS A 39 8.59 -16.36 11.54
C LYS A 39 10.07 -16.69 11.36
N ASP A 40 10.59 -17.63 12.16
CA ASP A 40 12.02 -18.02 12.16
C ASP A 40 12.41 -18.74 10.86
N ASP A 41 11.52 -19.61 10.33
CA ASP A 41 11.72 -20.24 9.02
C ASP A 41 11.89 -19.17 7.93
N ILE A 42 11.11 -18.10 8.01
CA ILE A 42 11.11 -17.00 7.04
C ILE A 42 12.32 -16.09 7.19
N GLU A 43 12.79 -15.79 8.40
CA GLU A 43 13.97 -14.95 8.60
C GLU A 43 15.22 -15.59 7.98
N SER A 44 15.39 -16.90 8.13
CA SER A 44 16.50 -17.63 7.50
C SER A 44 16.45 -17.55 5.97
N LEU A 45 15.26 -17.78 5.37
CA LEU A 45 15.04 -17.71 3.93
C LEU A 45 15.12 -16.27 3.38
N ALA A 46 14.65 -15.29 4.14
CA ALA A 46 14.75 -13.88 3.82
C ALA A 46 16.21 -13.43 3.78
N LEU A 47 17.06 -13.90 4.68
CA LEU A 47 18.50 -13.63 4.65
C LEU A 47 19.15 -14.17 3.37
N GLU A 48 18.74 -15.35 2.88
CA GLU A 48 19.23 -15.88 1.60
C GLU A 48 18.77 -15.03 0.41
N VAL A 49 17.53 -14.58 0.40
CA VAL A 49 16.98 -13.70 -0.65
C VAL A 49 17.59 -12.30 -0.60
N VAL A 50 17.75 -11.71 0.58
CA VAL A 50 18.36 -10.38 0.77
C VAL A 50 19.84 -10.40 0.41
N ARG A 51 20.59 -11.47 0.71
CA ARG A 51 21.97 -11.62 0.24
C ARG A 51 22.10 -11.62 -1.28
N SER A 52 21.05 -12.00 -2.00
CA SER A 52 20.99 -11.96 -3.47
C SER A 52 20.59 -10.59 -4.06
N GLN A 53 20.12 -9.64 -3.22
CA GLN A 53 19.70 -8.30 -3.64
C GLN A 53 20.61 -7.24 -3.02
N VAL A 54 21.32 -6.50 -3.87
CA VAL A 54 22.32 -5.49 -3.46
C VAL A 54 21.66 -4.35 -2.65
N THR A 55 22.05 -4.26 -1.37
CA THR A 55 22.03 -3.11 -0.44
C THR A 55 20.73 -2.31 -0.21
N VAL A 56 20.18 -2.36 1.01
CA VAL A 56 19.98 -1.23 1.96
C VAL A 56 19.59 -1.84 3.33
N THR A 57 20.23 -1.42 4.42
CA THR A 57 19.87 -1.83 5.80
C THR A 57 18.47 -1.33 6.18
N GLY A 58 17.62 -2.20 6.73
CA GLY A 58 16.29 -1.81 7.23
C GLY A 58 15.12 -1.98 6.25
N VAL A 59 15.32 -2.64 5.10
CA VAL A 59 14.24 -2.98 4.16
C VAL A 59 13.46 -4.19 4.67
N GLN A 60 12.14 -4.07 4.75
CA GLN A 60 11.26 -5.21 5.09
C GLN A 60 11.45 -6.33 4.06
N PRO A 61 11.70 -7.58 4.48
CA PRO A 61 11.77 -8.71 3.58
C PRO A 61 10.51 -8.83 2.71
N LYS A 62 10.69 -9.10 1.43
CA LYS A 62 9.59 -9.37 0.49
C LYS A 62 9.84 -10.73 -0.14
N LEU A 63 8.97 -11.69 0.14
CA LEU A 63 9.06 -13.04 -0.41
C LEU A 63 8.02 -13.23 -1.51
N SER A 64 8.42 -13.86 -2.62
CA SER A 64 7.46 -14.28 -3.64
C SER A 64 6.89 -15.64 -3.25
N VAL A 65 5.57 -15.74 -3.18
CA VAL A 65 4.88 -16.99 -2.85
C VAL A 65 3.82 -17.33 -3.89
N ASP A 66 3.53 -18.62 -4.04
CA ASP A 66 2.46 -19.11 -4.91
C ASP A 66 1.60 -20.15 -4.19
N LEU A 67 0.42 -20.41 -4.75
CA LEU A 67 -0.50 -21.43 -4.26
C LEU A 67 -0.18 -22.78 -4.88
N GLU A 68 0.17 -23.74 -4.04
CA GLU A 68 0.27 -25.14 -4.39
C GLU A 68 -0.97 -25.91 -3.91
N LYS A 69 -1.40 -26.92 -4.68
CA LYS A 69 -2.48 -27.83 -4.29
C LYS A 69 -1.86 -29.11 -3.76
N GLU A 70 -2.20 -29.46 -2.53
CA GLU A 70 -1.80 -30.73 -1.91
C GLU A 70 -2.63 -31.91 -2.43
N ALA A 71 -2.12 -33.13 -2.23
CA ALA A 71 -2.81 -34.37 -2.60
C ALA A 71 -4.18 -34.53 -1.92
N ASN A 72 -4.34 -33.99 -0.71
CA ASN A 72 -5.60 -33.96 0.05
C ASN A 72 -6.60 -32.89 -0.45
N GLY A 73 -6.25 -32.11 -1.49
CA GLY A 73 -7.07 -31.05 -2.06
C GLY A 73 -6.96 -29.68 -1.37
N LYS A 74 -6.27 -29.58 -0.23
CA LYS A 74 -5.99 -28.30 0.44
C LYS A 74 -5.00 -27.47 -0.39
N LYS A 75 -5.03 -26.15 -0.17
CA LYS A 75 -4.04 -25.23 -0.74
C LYS A 75 -3.12 -24.72 0.34
N ARG A 76 -1.85 -24.59 0.00
CA ARG A 76 -0.85 -23.95 0.86
C ARG A 76 -0.04 -22.94 0.06
N PHE A 77 0.55 -21.98 0.76
CA PHE A 77 1.57 -21.12 0.20
C PHE A 77 2.92 -21.82 0.20
N THR A 78 3.63 -21.68 -0.90
CA THR A 78 5.04 -22.05 -1.02
C THR A 78 5.87 -20.85 -1.45
N ILE A 79 7.08 -20.75 -0.89
CA ILE A 79 8.06 -19.78 -1.35
C ILE A 79 8.57 -20.23 -2.71
N VAL A 80 8.55 -19.29 -3.66
CA VAL A 80 8.99 -19.51 -5.02
C VAL A 80 9.91 -18.36 -5.44
N GLY A 81 10.61 -18.55 -6.56
CA GLY A 81 11.38 -17.46 -7.17
C GLY A 81 10.50 -16.36 -7.75
N LEU A 82 10.98 -15.67 -8.79
CA LEU A 82 10.37 -14.46 -9.37
C LEU A 82 8.95 -14.62 -9.98
N TRP A 83 8.36 -15.82 -9.91
CA TRP A 83 7.14 -16.23 -10.60
C TRP A 83 5.92 -16.40 -9.68
N GLY A 84 6.07 -16.14 -8.39
CA GLY A 84 4.94 -16.23 -7.45
C GLY A 84 3.84 -15.23 -7.79
N LYS A 85 2.59 -15.61 -7.51
CA LYS A 85 1.40 -14.76 -7.73
C LYS A 85 1.17 -13.77 -6.59
N TYR A 86 1.85 -13.96 -5.47
CA TYR A 86 1.72 -13.14 -4.28
C TYR A 86 3.08 -12.68 -3.80
N ILE A 87 3.07 -11.58 -3.06
CA ILE A 87 4.17 -11.07 -2.28
C ILE A 87 3.76 -11.17 -0.82
N LEU A 88 4.59 -11.85 -0.03
CA LEU A 88 4.45 -11.98 1.41
C LEU A 88 5.47 -11.06 2.09
N LYS A 89 5.00 -10.27 3.06
CA LYS A 89 5.83 -9.37 3.85
C LYS A 89 5.65 -9.71 5.34
N PRO A 90 6.62 -10.40 5.96
CA PRO A 90 6.56 -10.75 7.35
C PRO A 90 6.74 -9.53 8.26
N GLN A 91 6.41 -9.71 9.54
CA GLN A 91 6.83 -8.82 10.61
C GLN A 91 8.37 -8.74 10.67
N THR A 92 8.91 -7.56 11.00
CA THR A 92 10.35 -7.35 11.21
C THR A 92 10.63 -7.04 12.68
N GLU A 93 11.84 -7.27 13.16
CA GLU A 93 12.20 -6.91 14.54
C GLU A 93 12.37 -5.40 14.74
N LEU A 94 12.73 -4.67 13.68
CA LEU A 94 13.01 -3.23 13.74
C LEU A 94 11.75 -2.39 13.94
N TYR A 95 10.61 -2.82 13.38
CA TYR A 95 9.39 -2.01 13.34
C TYR A 95 8.17 -2.87 13.69
N VAL A 96 7.61 -2.67 14.87
CA VAL A 96 6.45 -3.42 15.37
C VAL A 96 5.19 -3.19 14.54
N ASN A 97 4.41 -4.26 14.36
CA ASN A 97 3.10 -4.26 13.67
C ASN A 97 3.10 -3.68 12.25
N LEU A 98 4.20 -3.87 11.49
CA LEU A 98 4.28 -3.42 10.10
C LEU A 98 3.23 -4.06 9.18
N PRO A 99 2.98 -5.38 9.25
CA PRO A 99 1.91 -6.01 8.47
C PRO A 99 0.55 -5.37 8.70
N GLU A 100 0.17 -5.16 9.96
CA GLU A 100 -1.10 -4.59 10.37
C GLU A 100 -1.21 -3.11 9.97
N ASN A 101 -0.12 -2.36 10.07
CA ASN A 101 -0.03 -0.97 9.59
C ASN A 101 -0.27 -0.88 8.08
N GLU A 102 0.44 -1.70 7.29
CA GLU A 102 0.27 -1.71 5.82
C GLU A 102 -1.14 -2.14 5.43
N ASP A 103 -1.66 -3.22 6.00
CA ASP A 103 -3.01 -3.72 5.68
C ASP A 103 -4.11 -2.70 6.03
N LEU A 104 -4.04 -2.09 7.21
CA LEU A 104 -4.96 -1.04 7.62
C LEU A 104 -4.87 0.15 6.66
N THR A 105 -3.67 0.61 6.33
CA THR A 105 -3.48 1.78 5.47
C THR A 105 -4.02 1.50 4.06
N MET A 106 -3.80 0.31 3.52
CA MET A 106 -4.38 -0.13 2.25
C MET A 106 -5.92 -0.20 2.28
N HIS A 107 -6.51 -0.59 3.42
CA HIS A 107 -7.96 -0.50 3.64
C HIS A 107 -8.47 0.95 3.61
N LEU A 108 -7.80 1.88 4.30
CA LEU A 108 -8.19 3.30 4.30
C LEU A 108 -8.16 3.89 2.88
N ALA A 109 -7.17 3.52 2.06
CA ALA A 109 -7.10 3.92 0.66
C ALA A 109 -8.32 3.43 -0.14
N THR A 110 -8.72 2.18 0.08
CA THR A 110 -9.90 1.60 -0.57
C THR A 110 -11.20 2.32 -0.17
N MET A 111 -11.33 2.75 1.10
CA MET A 111 -12.50 3.50 1.58
C MET A 111 -12.68 4.87 0.90
N VAL A 112 -11.59 5.47 0.40
CA VAL A 112 -11.62 6.69 -0.40
C VAL A 112 -11.55 6.39 -1.91
N ASN A 113 -11.96 5.19 -2.33
CA ASN A 113 -12.02 4.76 -3.74
C ASN A 113 -10.68 4.82 -4.50
N ILE A 114 -9.54 4.83 -3.81
CA ILE A 114 -8.25 4.57 -4.46
C ILE A 114 -8.21 3.09 -4.84
N LYS A 115 -7.93 2.80 -6.11
CA LYS A 115 -7.70 1.42 -6.56
C LYS A 115 -6.43 0.90 -5.90
N THR A 116 -6.53 -0.21 -5.19
CA THR A 116 -5.42 -0.88 -4.52
C THR A 116 -5.17 -2.26 -5.12
N VAL A 117 -3.95 -2.76 -5.01
CA VAL A 117 -3.66 -4.18 -5.25
C VAL A 117 -4.43 -5.05 -4.23
N PRO A 118 -4.92 -6.25 -4.59
CA PRO A 118 -5.61 -7.11 -3.63
C PRO A 118 -4.67 -7.50 -2.48
N HIS A 119 -5.06 -7.20 -1.24
CA HIS A 119 -4.25 -7.42 -0.05
C HIS A 119 -5.05 -8.07 1.08
N SER A 120 -4.35 -8.54 2.11
CA SER A 120 -4.88 -9.02 3.40
C SER A 120 -3.75 -9.21 4.39
N LEU A 121 -4.11 -9.38 5.66
CA LEU A 121 -3.29 -10.11 6.61
C LEU A 121 -3.40 -11.63 6.41
N ILE A 122 -2.38 -12.37 6.80
CA ILE A 122 -2.36 -13.84 6.89
C ILE A 122 -1.53 -14.26 8.11
N ARG A 123 -1.85 -15.41 8.72
CA ARG A 123 -1.08 -15.96 9.84
C ARG A 123 -0.05 -16.97 9.38
N PHE A 124 1.14 -16.89 9.98
CA PHE A 124 2.10 -17.98 10.04
C PHE A 124 1.60 -19.11 10.94
N LYS A 125 2.28 -20.26 10.87
CA LYS A 125 1.98 -21.44 11.69
C LYS A 125 2.09 -21.17 13.20
N ASP A 126 2.97 -20.26 13.59
CA ASP A 126 3.16 -19.81 14.98
C ASP A 126 2.13 -18.75 15.43
N GLY A 127 1.21 -18.35 14.55
CA GLY A 127 0.16 -17.36 14.82
C GLY A 127 0.56 -15.90 14.56
N SER A 128 1.84 -15.62 14.27
CA SER A 128 2.30 -14.27 13.92
C SER A 128 1.70 -13.81 12.58
N LEU A 129 1.50 -12.51 12.44
CA LEU A 129 0.86 -11.92 11.26
C LEU A 129 1.90 -11.53 10.21
N ALA A 130 1.49 -11.68 8.95
CA ALA A 130 2.18 -11.17 7.77
C ALA A 130 1.19 -10.45 6.86
N TYR A 131 1.70 -9.51 6.07
CA TYR A 131 0.93 -8.88 5.02
C TYR A 131 1.13 -9.67 3.73
N ILE A 132 0.03 -9.95 3.03
CA ILE A 132 0.07 -10.63 1.74
C ILE A 132 -0.68 -9.81 0.70
N THR A 133 -0.06 -9.65 -0.46
CA THR A 133 -0.67 -8.97 -1.60
C THR A 133 -0.54 -9.78 -2.88
N LYS A 134 -1.52 -9.66 -3.76
CA LYS A 134 -1.52 -10.31 -5.06
C LYS A 134 -0.85 -9.41 -6.09
N ARG A 135 0.06 -9.99 -6.85
CA ARG A 135 0.73 -9.31 -7.96
C ARG A 135 -0.25 -8.98 -9.08
N ILE A 136 -0.20 -7.74 -9.54
CA ILE A 136 -0.97 -7.23 -10.69
C ILE A 136 -0.16 -7.27 -11.99
N ASP A 137 1.16 -7.47 -11.91
CA ASP A 137 2.06 -7.64 -13.05
C ASP A 137 2.10 -9.11 -13.53
N ARG A 138 1.11 -9.92 -13.15
CA ARG A 138 0.96 -11.34 -13.50
C ARG A 138 -0.48 -11.63 -13.93
N ASP A 139 -0.65 -12.28 -15.07
CA ASP A 139 -1.96 -12.76 -15.52
C ASP A 139 -2.38 -14.09 -14.83
N LYS A 140 -3.57 -14.61 -15.16
CA LYS A 140 -4.09 -15.86 -14.58
C LYS A 140 -3.20 -17.08 -14.90
N LYS A 141 -2.50 -17.07 -16.03
CA LYS A 141 -1.58 -18.10 -16.55
C LYS A 141 -0.11 -17.83 -16.19
N LYS A 142 0.18 -16.86 -15.30
CA LYS A 142 1.54 -16.40 -14.91
C LYS A 142 2.31 -15.66 -16.03
N GLY A 143 1.66 -15.26 -17.11
CA GLY A 143 2.22 -14.32 -18.08
C GLY A 143 2.55 -13.00 -17.41
N LYS A 144 3.63 -12.34 -17.86
CA LYS A 144 4.03 -11.03 -17.35
C LYS A 144 3.16 -9.95 -17.98
N ILE A 145 2.61 -9.08 -17.14
CA ILE A 145 1.96 -7.85 -17.56
C ILE A 145 3.03 -6.74 -17.47
N PRO A 146 3.31 -5.98 -18.55
CA PRO A 146 4.28 -4.89 -18.50
C PRO A 146 3.94 -3.89 -17.40
N MET A 147 4.93 -3.57 -16.58
CA MET A 147 4.81 -2.63 -15.46
C MET A 147 6.19 -2.02 -15.22
N GLU A 148 6.26 -0.70 -15.22
CA GLU A 148 7.49 0.06 -14.99
C GLU A 148 7.26 1.05 -13.86
N ASP A 149 8.20 1.10 -12.92
CA ASP A 149 8.15 2.07 -11.81
C ASP A 149 8.63 3.45 -12.25
N MET A 150 8.29 4.51 -11.50
CA MET A 150 8.67 5.87 -11.88
C MET A 150 10.17 6.11 -11.78
N CYS A 151 10.94 5.24 -11.12
CA CYS A 151 12.40 5.31 -11.14
C CYS A 151 12.91 4.93 -12.55
N GLN A 152 12.38 3.85 -13.13
CA GLN A 152 12.67 3.43 -14.49
C GLN A 152 12.19 4.46 -15.53
N LEU A 153 10.92 4.90 -15.41
CA LEU A 153 10.32 5.87 -16.35
C LEU A 153 10.96 7.26 -16.30
N THR A 154 11.69 7.57 -15.23
CA THR A 154 12.48 8.82 -15.11
C THR A 154 13.97 8.61 -15.35
N GLU A 155 14.35 7.43 -15.87
CA GLU A 155 15.72 7.04 -16.20
C GLU A 155 16.70 7.14 -15.02
N LYS A 156 16.21 6.81 -13.82
CA LYS A 156 16.98 6.86 -12.57
C LYS A 156 17.38 5.47 -12.11
N LEU A 157 18.59 5.39 -11.56
CA LEU A 157 19.09 4.19 -10.88
C LEU A 157 18.32 3.97 -9.56
N THR A 158 18.27 2.73 -9.08
CA THR A 158 17.49 2.36 -7.87
C THR A 158 17.95 3.13 -6.63
N GLU A 159 19.25 3.43 -6.51
CA GLU A 159 19.85 4.22 -5.43
C GLU A 159 19.35 5.68 -5.45
N GLN A 160 18.81 6.13 -6.58
CA GLN A 160 18.25 7.46 -6.78
C GLN A 160 16.73 7.50 -6.59
N LYS A 161 16.11 6.46 -6.02
CA LYS A 161 14.65 6.37 -5.82
C LYS A 161 14.04 7.58 -5.08
N TYR A 162 14.82 8.25 -4.22
CA TYR A 162 14.41 9.47 -3.50
C TYR A 162 14.75 10.79 -4.23
N LYS A 163 15.46 10.74 -5.36
CA LYS A 163 15.91 11.90 -6.14
C LYS A 163 14.91 12.24 -7.23
N GLY A 164 13.71 12.66 -6.83
CA GLY A 164 12.64 13.08 -7.73
C GLY A 164 11.64 14.01 -7.05
N SER A 165 10.65 14.43 -7.81
CA SER A 165 9.56 15.28 -7.33
C SER A 165 8.21 14.75 -7.77
N HIS A 166 7.16 15.18 -7.07
CA HIS A 166 5.79 14.80 -7.42
C HIS A 166 5.35 15.40 -8.77
N GLU A 167 5.90 16.56 -9.16
CA GLU A 167 5.73 17.16 -10.49
C GLU A 167 6.40 16.31 -11.58
N GLN A 168 7.56 15.69 -11.28
CA GLN A 168 8.21 14.78 -12.22
C GLN A 168 7.34 13.57 -12.51
N ILE A 169 6.74 12.95 -11.47
CA ILE A 169 5.81 11.83 -11.64
C ILE A 169 4.58 12.28 -12.44
N ALA A 170 3.97 13.42 -12.10
CA ALA A 170 2.83 13.95 -12.82
C ALA A 170 3.14 14.17 -14.31
N LYS A 171 4.33 14.66 -14.65
CA LYS A 171 4.79 14.82 -16.03
C LYS A 171 4.87 13.48 -16.77
N ILE A 172 5.41 12.43 -16.13
CA ILE A 172 5.49 11.09 -16.72
C ILE A 172 4.10 10.50 -16.94
N ILE A 173 3.19 10.63 -15.97
CA ILE A 173 1.79 10.21 -16.13
C ILE A 173 1.16 10.91 -17.32
N MET A 174 1.34 12.22 -17.42
CA MET A 174 0.75 13.01 -18.50
C MET A 174 1.29 12.66 -19.90
N LEU A 175 2.53 12.15 -19.97
CA LEU A 175 3.19 11.79 -21.22
C LEU A 175 2.87 10.36 -21.68
N HIS A 176 2.72 9.42 -20.74
CA HIS A 176 2.71 7.99 -21.05
C HIS A 176 1.40 7.26 -20.72
N SER A 177 0.52 7.83 -19.90
CA SER A 177 -0.79 7.23 -19.66
C SER A 177 -1.70 7.38 -20.88
N ALA A 178 -2.51 6.37 -21.16
CA ALA A 178 -3.61 6.44 -22.13
C ALA A 178 -4.77 7.34 -21.64
N TYR A 179 -4.87 7.58 -20.33
CA TYR A 179 -5.85 8.49 -19.73
C TYR A 179 -5.16 9.55 -18.83
N PRO A 180 -4.32 10.44 -19.41
CA PRO A 180 -3.44 11.35 -18.68
C PRO A 180 -4.09 12.09 -17.51
N VAL A 181 -5.22 12.76 -17.78
CA VAL A 181 -5.89 13.60 -16.79
C VAL A 181 -6.54 12.76 -15.69
N LEU A 182 -7.16 11.63 -16.03
CA LEU A 182 -7.79 10.74 -15.04
C LEU A 182 -6.75 10.10 -14.12
N ASP A 183 -5.62 9.68 -14.68
CA ASP A 183 -4.52 9.11 -13.90
C ASP A 183 -3.79 10.17 -13.09
N LEU A 184 -3.68 11.41 -13.58
CA LEU A 184 -3.14 12.54 -12.81
C LEU A 184 -4.01 12.81 -11.56
N LEU A 185 -5.34 12.84 -11.72
CA LEU A 185 -6.25 13.02 -10.59
C LEU A 185 -6.14 11.84 -9.62
N THR A 186 -6.11 10.60 -10.11
CA THR A 186 -5.94 9.40 -9.29
C THR A 186 -4.62 9.44 -8.50
N TYR A 187 -3.52 9.82 -9.16
CA TYR A 187 -2.22 9.99 -8.53
C TYR A 187 -2.23 11.09 -7.46
N PHE A 188 -2.89 12.22 -7.73
CA PHE A 188 -3.05 13.29 -6.75
C PHE A 188 -3.83 12.82 -5.51
N GLU A 189 -4.88 12.01 -5.70
CA GLU A 189 -5.58 11.39 -4.57
C GLU A 189 -4.65 10.49 -3.76
N VAL A 190 -3.79 9.68 -4.39
CA VAL A 190 -2.79 8.87 -3.68
C VAL A 190 -1.78 9.75 -2.94
N LEU A 191 -1.34 10.86 -3.52
CA LEU A 191 -0.44 11.82 -2.88
C LEU A 191 -1.07 12.45 -1.63
N LEU A 192 -2.32 12.94 -1.72
CA LEU A 192 -3.06 13.44 -0.57
C LEU A 192 -3.26 12.36 0.50
N PHE A 193 -3.57 11.13 0.07
CA PHE A 193 -3.71 9.98 0.97
C PHE A 193 -2.41 9.71 1.74
N CYS A 194 -1.27 9.66 1.05
CA CYS A 194 0.04 9.42 1.66
C CYS A 194 0.39 10.53 2.65
N TYR A 195 0.09 11.79 2.32
CA TYR A 195 0.23 12.88 3.26
C TYR A 195 -0.69 12.65 4.46
N LEU A 196 -2.01 12.54 4.30
CA LEU A 196 -2.93 12.41 5.44
C LEU A 196 -2.60 11.23 6.37
N THR A 197 -2.18 10.09 5.81
CA THR A 197 -1.88 8.89 6.58
C THR A 197 -0.48 8.85 7.18
N GLY A 198 0.39 9.82 6.89
CA GLY A 198 1.74 9.82 7.46
C GLY A 198 2.72 8.91 6.74
N ASN A 199 2.57 8.68 5.44
CA ASN A 199 3.52 7.93 4.64
C ASN A 199 4.61 8.84 4.05
N ALA A 200 5.75 8.90 4.74
CA ALA A 200 6.91 9.68 4.33
C ALA A 200 7.96 8.88 3.51
N ASP A 201 7.67 7.64 3.12
CA ASP A 201 8.60 6.78 2.33
C ASP A 201 8.07 6.41 0.93
N MET A 202 7.01 7.10 0.45
CA MET A 202 6.50 6.91 -0.93
C MET A 202 7.39 7.57 -1.97
N HIS A 203 8.39 6.84 -2.42
CA HIS A 203 9.40 7.27 -3.37
C HIS A 203 9.11 6.78 -4.81
N LEU A 204 9.99 7.06 -5.78
CA LEU A 204 9.72 6.79 -7.20
C LEU A 204 9.38 5.32 -7.51
N LYS A 205 9.92 4.36 -6.76
CA LYS A 205 9.63 2.93 -6.97
C LYS A 205 8.26 2.46 -6.45
N ASN A 206 7.48 3.31 -5.77
CA ASN A 206 6.14 2.98 -5.28
C ASN A 206 5.02 3.45 -6.21
N PHE A 207 5.37 4.06 -7.34
CA PHE A 207 4.44 4.49 -8.36
C PHE A 207 4.84 3.81 -9.66
N SER A 208 3.87 3.32 -10.43
CA SER A 208 4.14 2.63 -11.68
C SER A 208 3.07 2.92 -12.72
N LEU A 209 3.45 2.86 -13.99
CA LEU A 209 2.51 2.63 -15.07
C LEU A 209 2.54 1.14 -15.43
N TYR A 210 1.36 0.57 -15.68
CA TYR A 210 1.23 -0.83 -16.09
C TYR A 210 0.24 -0.99 -17.23
N LYS A 211 0.36 -2.11 -17.94
CA LYS A 211 -0.37 -2.38 -19.18
C LYS A 211 -1.26 -3.62 -19.04
N PRO A 212 -2.35 -3.57 -18.24
CA PRO A 212 -3.22 -4.74 -17.98
C PRO A 212 -3.96 -5.24 -19.23
N ALA A 213 -4.09 -4.38 -20.24
CA ALA A 213 -4.65 -4.69 -21.54
C ALA A 213 -3.70 -4.16 -22.63
N ASN A 214 -4.19 -3.30 -23.53
CA ASN A 214 -3.38 -2.74 -24.62
C ASN A 214 -2.86 -1.32 -24.36
N GLU A 215 -3.18 -0.75 -23.20
CA GLU A 215 -2.90 0.65 -22.85
C GLU A 215 -2.15 0.74 -21.52
N TYR A 216 -1.19 1.67 -21.43
CA TYR A 216 -0.53 2.00 -20.16
C TYR A 216 -1.41 2.93 -19.35
N ILE A 217 -1.61 2.58 -18.08
CA ILE A 217 -2.35 3.39 -17.10
C ILE A 217 -1.63 3.37 -15.76
N LEU A 218 -1.99 4.27 -14.86
CA LEU A 218 -1.50 4.25 -13.49
C LEU A 218 -1.88 2.92 -12.81
N ALA A 219 -0.88 2.27 -12.22
CA ALA A 219 -1.08 1.05 -11.48
C ALA A 219 -1.95 1.30 -10.23
N PRO A 220 -2.80 0.34 -9.83
CA PRO A 220 -3.38 0.31 -8.50
C PRO A 220 -2.30 0.54 -7.43
N ALA A 221 -2.62 1.32 -6.40
CA ALA A 221 -1.69 1.63 -5.33
C ALA A 221 -1.28 0.35 -4.57
N TYR A 222 -0.02 0.33 -4.14
CA TYR A 222 0.62 -0.73 -3.38
C TYR A 222 1.64 -0.12 -2.42
N ASP A 223 2.12 -0.90 -1.44
CA ASP A 223 3.12 -0.47 -0.46
C ASP A 223 2.71 0.81 0.31
N LEU A 224 1.40 0.98 0.61
CA LEU A 224 0.91 2.09 1.42
C LEU A 224 0.94 1.71 2.90
N LEU A 225 1.74 2.41 3.72
CA LEU A 225 1.76 2.28 5.17
C LEU A 225 2.03 3.63 5.85
N SER A 226 1.67 3.78 7.12
CA SER A 226 2.02 4.98 7.88
C SER A 226 3.44 4.84 8.44
N THR A 227 4.43 5.49 7.83
CA THR A 227 5.80 5.46 8.36
C THR A 227 5.93 6.26 9.65
N LYS A 228 5.09 7.27 9.86
CA LYS A 228 5.06 8.05 11.11
C LYS A 228 4.64 7.27 12.35
N LEU A 229 3.98 6.12 12.20
CA LEU A 229 3.69 5.23 13.32
C LEU A 229 4.92 4.47 13.83
N VAL A 230 5.89 4.21 12.96
CA VAL A 230 7.07 3.38 13.29
C VAL A 230 8.37 4.19 13.34
N LEU A 231 8.36 5.39 12.73
CA LEU A 231 9.47 6.33 12.66
C LEU A 231 8.97 7.75 12.99
N PRO A 232 8.54 8.03 14.23
CA PRO A 232 7.96 9.32 14.61
C PRO A 232 8.98 10.48 14.55
N ASP A 233 10.27 10.19 14.72
CA ASP A 233 11.36 11.19 14.71
C ASP A 233 11.76 11.68 13.31
N ASP A 234 11.35 10.96 12.26
CA ASP A 234 11.56 11.43 10.91
C ASP A 234 10.80 12.75 10.72
N LYS A 235 11.51 13.76 10.22
CA LYS A 235 10.96 15.12 10.03
C LYS A 235 10.32 15.31 8.67
N ASP A 236 10.57 14.42 7.70
CA ASP A 236 9.98 14.52 6.36
C ASP A 236 8.49 14.17 6.38
N GLU A 237 7.66 14.91 5.66
CA GLU A 237 6.23 14.64 5.51
C GLU A 237 5.92 13.83 4.25
N LEU A 238 6.81 13.91 3.24
CA LEU A 238 6.81 13.20 1.96
C LEU A 238 8.23 12.75 1.60
N ALA A 239 8.36 11.64 0.87
CA ALA A 239 9.66 11.11 0.43
C ALA A 239 10.26 11.90 -0.75
N LEU A 240 9.42 12.45 -1.63
CA LEU A 240 9.80 13.25 -2.80
C LEU A 240 9.41 14.72 -2.56
N THR A 241 10.04 15.65 -3.28
CA THR A 241 9.64 17.06 -3.14
C THR A 241 8.29 17.32 -3.80
N LEU A 242 7.47 18.13 -3.15
CA LEU A 242 6.29 18.78 -3.70
C LEU A 242 6.48 20.29 -3.54
N ASN A 243 6.40 21.04 -4.63
CA ASN A 243 6.70 22.47 -4.65
C ASN A 243 8.07 22.78 -3.99
N ALA A 244 9.09 22.00 -4.35
CA ALA A 244 10.45 22.02 -3.80
C ALA A 244 10.57 21.76 -2.27
N ARG A 245 9.53 21.23 -1.63
CA ARG A 245 9.48 20.98 -0.17
C ARG A 245 9.18 19.52 0.12
N LYS A 246 9.70 19.02 1.25
CA LYS A 246 9.30 17.75 1.87
C LYS A 246 8.67 17.93 3.25
N ARG A 247 8.64 19.16 3.76
CA ARG A 247 8.27 19.53 5.13
C ARG A 247 7.50 20.84 5.15
N LYS A 248 6.68 21.01 6.18
CA LYS A 248 5.84 22.19 6.39
C LYS A 248 4.94 22.45 5.19
N LEU A 249 4.45 21.37 4.58
CA LEU A 249 3.56 21.42 3.42
C LEU A 249 2.22 22.03 3.84
N LYS A 250 1.62 22.77 2.91
CA LYS A 250 0.30 23.40 3.07
C LYS A 250 -0.60 23.01 1.89
N LYS A 251 -1.91 23.22 2.03
CA LYS A 251 -2.90 22.99 0.95
C LYS A 251 -2.46 23.61 -0.39
N SER A 252 -1.85 24.81 -0.35
CA SER A 252 -1.34 25.49 -1.55
C SER A 252 -0.25 24.72 -2.31
N ASP A 253 0.59 23.96 -1.62
CA ASP A 253 1.66 23.16 -2.25
C ASP A 253 1.06 22.01 -3.07
N PHE A 254 -0.02 21.39 -2.57
CA PHE A 254 -0.77 20.36 -3.30
C PHE A 254 -1.54 20.95 -4.48
N ASN A 255 -2.23 22.08 -4.27
CA ASN A 255 -2.96 22.75 -5.35
C ASN A 255 -2.05 23.17 -6.50
N HIS A 256 -0.81 23.59 -6.20
CA HIS A 256 0.17 23.98 -7.21
C HIS A 256 0.41 22.88 -8.27
N LEU A 257 0.44 21.61 -7.85
CA LEU A 257 0.63 20.47 -8.76
C LEU A 257 -0.49 20.40 -9.81
N LEU A 258 -1.76 20.47 -9.40
CA LEU A 258 -2.90 20.39 -10.32
C LEU A 258 -3.11 21.68 -11.11
N ASN A 259 -2.83 22.84 -10.51
CA ASN A 259 -2.90 24.13 -11.18
C ASN A 259 -1.92 24.22 -12.36
N THR A 260 -0.76 23.57 -12.27
CA THR A 260 0.22 23.47 -13.38
C THR A 260 -0.39 22.84 -14.63
N TYR A 261 -1.32 21.90 -14.46
CA TYR A 261 -2.05 21.23 -15.54
C TYR A 261 -3.42 21.86 -15.84
N LYS A 262 -3.70 23.04 -15.28
CA LYS A 262 -4.95 23.79 -15.47
C LYS A 262 -6.22 22.97 -15.14
N ILE A 263 -6.11 22.10 -14.14
CA ILE A 263 -7.28 21.40 -13.60
C ILE A 263 -8.22 22.43 -12.97
N ASP A 264 -9.51 22.29 -13.25
CA ASP A 264 -10.55 23.18 -12.75
C ASP A 264 -10.61 23.17 -11.20
N GLU A 265 -10.72 24.35 -10.60
CA GLU A 265 -10.72 24.52 -9.14
C GLU A 265 -11.84 23.73 -8.45
N LYS A 266 -12.99 23.59 -9.10
CA LYS A 266 -14.11 22.79 -8.57
C LYS A 266 -13.75 21.31 -8.52
N VAL A 267 -12.97 20.79 -9.47
CA VAL A 267 -12.48 19.41 -9.46
C VAL A 267 -11.52 19.21 -8.29
N ILE A 268 -10.60 20.16 -8.07
CA ILE A 268 -9.66 20.13 -6.94
C ILE A 268 -10.42 20.13 -5.61
N GLU A 269 -11.40 21.02 -5.45
CA GLU A 269 -12.19 21.12 -4.21
C GLU A 269 -13.06 19.88 -3.99
N ASN A 270 -13.62 19.28 -5.05
CA ASN A 270 -14.36 18.02 -4.94
C ASN A 270 -13.50 16.88 -4.37
N ILE A 271 -12.19 16.84 -4.69
CA ILE A 271 -11.27 15.86 -4.12
C ILE A 271 -11.09 16.11 -2.62
N TYR A 272 -10.85 17.36 -2.20
CA TYR A 272 -10.75 17.68 -0.77
C TYR A 272 -12.06 17.37 -0.02
N GLU A 273 -13.22 17.70 -0.58
CA GLU A 273 -14.53 17.37 -0.01
C GLU A 273 -14.76 15.87 0.16
N LYS A 274 -14.28 15.06 -0.78
CA LYS A 274 -14.28 13.59 -0.66
C LYS A 274 -13.48 13.14 0.56
N TYR A 275 -12.30 13.72 0.80
CA TYR A 275 -11.49 13.42 1.99
C TYR A 275 -12.13 13.94 3.28
N ARG A 276 -12.69 15.17 3.28
CA ARG A 276 -13.41 15.74 4.42
C ARG A 276 -14.50 14.78 4.92
N LYS A 277 -15.30 14.23 3.99
CA LYS A 277 -16.40 13.30 4.29
C LYS A 277 -15.93 11.93 4.78
N ILE A 278 -14.81 11.40 4.28
CA ILE A 278 -14.36 10.04 4.61
C ILE A 278 -13.54 9.97 5.91
N VAL A 279 -12.84 11.05 6.28
CA VAL A 279 -11.94 11.04 7.45
C VAL A 279 -12.63 10.59 8.75
N PRO A 280 -13.87 11.04 9.10
CA PRO A 280 -14.55 10.51 10.28
C PRO A 280 -14.76 9.00 10.23
N GLN A 281 -15.05 8.44 9.05
CA GLN A 281 -15.23 7.01 8.86
C GLN A 281 -13.90 6.26 8.97
N TRP A 282 -12.80 6.84 8.50
CA TRP A 282 -11.46 6.29 8.72
C TRP A 282 -11.12 6.18 10.21
N LEU A 283 -11.39 7.22 11.01
CA LEU A 283 -11.11 7.19 12.44
C LEU A 283 -11.86 6.03 13.13
N ASN A 284 -13.12 5.79 12.75
CA ASN A 284 -13.90 4.65 13.26
C ASN A 284 -13.36 3.31 12.74
N PHE A 285 -12.92 3.24 11.50
CA PHE A 285 -12.37 2.01 10.93
C PHE A 285 -11.03 1.61 11.59
N ILE A 286 -10.19 2.61 11.93
CA ILE A 286 -8.93 2.39 12.66
C ILE A 286 -9.17 1.65 13.99
N ASP A 287 -10.28 1.92 14.70
CA ASP A 287 -10.61 1.22 15.96
C ASP A 287 -10.82 -0.28 15.76
N THR A 288 -11.30 -0.67 14.58
CA THR A 288 -11.56 -2.07 14.24
C THR A 288 -10.32 -2.84 13.80
N SER A 289 -9.20 -2.15 13.60
CA SER A 289 -7.97 -2.72 13.06
C SER A 289 -7.23 -3.66 14.02
N PHE A 290 -6.26 -4.37 13.48
CA PHE A 290 -5.35 -5.25 14.21
C PHE A 290 -4.17 -4.52 14.89
N LEU A 291 -4.08 -3.18 14.77
CA LEU A 291 -3.08 -2.41 15.49
C LEU A 291 -3.33 -2.42 17.02
N PRO A 292 -2.27 -2.31 17.84
CA PRO A 292 -2.40 -2.03 19.27
C PRO A 292 -3.15 -0.72 19.54
N GLN A 293 -3.80 -0.62 20.71
CA GLN A 293 -4.60 0.55 21.07
C GLN A 293 -3.81 1.87 21.01
N GLN A 294 -2.57 1.86 21.49
CA GLN A 294 -1.69 3.03 21.43
C GLN A 294 -1.44 3.48 19.98
N MET A 295 -1.07 2.55 19.08
CA MET A 295 -0.82 2.88 17.67
C MET A 295 -2.09 3.37 16.96
N LYS A 296 -3.28 2.89 17.34
CA LYS A 296 -4.56 3.41 16.83
C LYS A 296 -4.74 4.88 17.19
N GLU A 297 -4.49 5.24 18.44
CA GLU A 297 -4.59 6.62 18.93
C GLU A 297 -3.57 7.54 18.24
N GLU A 298 -2.34 7.08 18.09
CA GLU A 298 -1.29 7.78 17.35
C GLU A 298 -1.66 7.97 15.88
N TYR A 299 -2.22 6.95 15.22
CA TYR A 299 -2.62 7.05 13.81
C TYR A 299 -3.73 8.09 13.62
N LYS A 300 -4.74 8.06 14.50
CA LYS A 300 -5.80 9.08 14.50
C LYS A 300 -5.24 10.48 14.74
N SER A 301 -4.27 10.62 15.64
CA SER A 301 -3.60 11.90 15.91
C SER A 301 -2.87 12.43 14.68
N ILE A 302 -2.13 11.58 13.96
CA ILE A 302 -1.45 11.92 12.70
C ILE A 302 -2.46 12.44 11.67
N ILE A 303 -3.55 11.69 11.43
CA ILE A 303 -4.59 12.06 10.46
C ILE A 303 -5.26 13.38 10.87
N ASN A 304 -5.62 13.54 12.15
CA ASN A 304 -6.26 14.76 12.64
C ASN A 304 -5.36 16.00 12.53
N LYS A 305 -4.06 15.87 12.81
CA LYS A 305 -3.12 16.97 12.64
C LYS A 305 -3.00 17.39 11.17
N ARG A 306 -2.88 16.42 10.26
CA ARG A 306 -2.67 16.68 8.83
C ARG A 306 -3.95 17.13 8.12
N LYS A 307 -5.13 16.65 8.53
CA LYS A 307 -6.41 17.13 7.98
C LYS A 307 -6.63 18.61 8.29
N SER A 308 -6.23 19.09 9.47
CA SER A 308 -6.32 20.51 9.83
C SER A 308 -5.43 21.40 8.96
N ILE A 309 -4.25 20.91 8.56
CA ILE A 309 -3.33 21.64 7.65
C ILE A 309 -3.91 21.76 6.23
N LEU A 310 -4.74 20.80 5.83
CA LEU A 310 -5.42 20.78 4.53
C LEU A 310 -6.84 21.39 4.56
N ASP A 311 -7.23 22.05 5.66
CA ASP A 311 -8.56 22.64 5.85
C ASP A 311 -9.72 21.65 5.66
N LEU A 312 -9.50 20.39 6.07
CA LEU A 312 -10.48 19.30 5.97
C LEU A 312 -11.34 19.11 7.23
N SER A 313 -11.38 20.10 8.11
CA SER A 313 -12.25 20.06 9.28
C SER A 313 -13.71 20.25 8.85
N ASN A 314 -14.63 19.53 9.47
CA ASN A 314 -16.07 19.79 9.30
C ASN A 314 -16.39 21.15 9.94
N PHE A 315 -17.18 21.98 9.25
CA PHE A 315 -17.78 23.18 9.82
C PHE A 315 -18.92 22.83 10.76
#